data_AF-A0A8J6DTQ2-F1
#
_entry.id   AF-A0A8J6DTQ2-F1
#
_cell.length_a   1.000
_cell.length_b   1.000
_cell.length_c   1.000
_cell.angle_alpha   90.00
_cell.angle_beta   90.00
_cell.angle_gamma   90.00
#
_symmetry.space_group_name_H-M   'P 1'
#
loop_
_entity.id
_entity.type
_entity.pdbx_description
1 polymer ?
#
loop_
_entity_poly.entity_id
_entity_poly.type
_entity_poly.pdbx_seq_one_letter_code
_entity_poly.pdbx_strand_id
1 'polypeptide(L)'
;MAVMAGGRGGWFGPAFGLRLLLASVLQVVSAFGAEFSSEKCREVGFSSNLLCSSCDLLGQFNLLLLDSNCRGCCQEEAQFETKKYVRGSDPVLKLLDDNGNIAEELSILKWNTDSVEEFLSEKLERI
;
A
#
# COMPACT_ATOMS: atom_id res chain seq x y z
N MET A 1 -52.62 -47.49 33.07
CA MET A 1 -53.35 -47.37 31.79
C MET A 1 -52.91 -46.06 31.15
N ALA A 2 -52.56 -46.10 29.87
CA ALA A 2 -51.90 -45.03 29.11
C ALA A 2 -52.79 -43.79 28.86
N VAL A 3 -52.18 -42.65 28.51
CA VAL A 3 -52.33 -41.96 27.20
C VAL A 3 -51.25 -40.86 27.05
N MET A 4 -50.62 -40.80 25.87
CA MET A 4 -49.70 -39.76 25.35
C MET A 4 -50.46 -38.52 24.83
N ALA A 5 -49.83 -37.34 24.76
CA ALA A 5 -49.77 -36.50 23.53
C ALA A 5 -49.07 -35.13 23.72
N GLY A 6 -48.23 -34.77 22.74
CA GLY A 6 -47.96 -33.38 22.29
C GLY A 6 -46.81 -32.64 22.99
N GLY A 7 -45.82 -32.05 22.31
CA GLY A 7 -45.59 -31.84 20.89
C GLY A 7 -44.16 -31.34 20.64
N ARG A 8 -43.60 -31.70 19.48
CA ARG A 8 -42.29 -31.29 18.98
C ARG A 8 -42.35 -29.91 18.32
N GLY A 9 -41.31 -29.10 18.55
CA GLY A 9 -40.67 -28.29 17.50
C GLY A 9 -41.28 -26.92 17.20
N GLY A 10 -41.00 -25.94 18.06
CA GLY A 10 -41.18 -24.52 17.75
C GLY A 10 -40.02 -23.94 16.94
N TRP A 11 -40.35 -22.90 16.16
CA TRP A 11 -39.56 -21.68 15.99
C TRP A 11 -38.66 -21.42 14.77
N PHE A 12 -39.03 -21.91 13.57
CA PHE A 12 -38.41 -21.42 12.32
C PHE A 12 -39.44 -20.97 11.30
N GLY A 13 -39.93 -19.73 11.45
CA GLY A 13 -40.66 -19.03 10.39
C GLY A 13 -39.72 -18.62 9.23
N PRO A 14 -40.25 -18.36 8.02
CA PRO A 14 -39.45 -18.06 6.81
C PRO A 14 -38.53 -16.84 6.97
N ALA A 15 -38.87 -15.91 7.86
CA ALA A 15 -38.05 -14.74 8.20
C ALA A 15 -36.73 -15.12 8.92
N PHE A 16 -36.71 -16.18 9.73
CA PHE A 16 -35.51 -16.65 10.41
C PHE A 16 -34.55 -17.35 9.44
N GLY A 17 -35.10 -18.10 8.47
CA GLY A 17 -34.31 -18.69 7.39
C GLY A 17 -33.63 -17.64 6.52
N LEU A 18 -34.35 -16.57 6.16
CA LEU A 18 -33.79 -15.47 5.37
C LEU A 18 -32.70 -14.69 6.13
N ARG A 19 -32.90 -14.44 7.43
CA ARG A 19 -31.90 -13.81 8.30
C ARG A 19 -30.63 -14.66 8.45
N LEU A 20 -30.78 -15.99 8.59
CA LEU A 20 -29.64 -16.91 8.66
C LEU A 20 -28.89 -17.02 7.33
N LEU A 21 -29.60 -17.02 6.20
CA LEU A 21 -28.98 -16.97 4.87
C LEU A 21 -28.26 -15.65 4.59
N LEU A 22 -28.84 -14.52 5.01
CA LEU A 22 -28.16 -13.22 4.88
C LEU A 22 -26.92 -13.15 5.78
N ALA A 23 -26.98 -13.72 6.99
CA ALA A 23 -25.84 -13.80 7.88
C ALA A 23 -24.72 -14.68 7.31
N SER A 24 -25.06 -15.84 6.72
CA SER A 24 -24.06 -16.72 6.11
C SER A 24 -23.43 -16.10 4.86
N VAL A 25 -24.22 -15.41 4.03
CA VAL A 25 -23.71 -14.66 2.86
C VAL A 25 -22.78 -13.52 3.31
N LEU A 26 -23.11 -12.79 4.39
CA LEU A 26 -22.26 -11.73 4.92
C LEU A 26 -20.92 -12.27 5.45
N GLN A 27 -20.93 -13.41 6.14
CA GLN A 27 -19.69 -14.06 6.61
C GLN A 27 -18.80 -14.52 5.44
N VAL A 28 -19.41 -15.01 4.35
CA VAL A 28 -18.71 -15.42 3.13
C VAL A 28 -18.10 -14.21 2.41
N VAL A 29 -18.84 -13.10 2.28
CA VAL A 29 -18.35 -11.87 1.63
C VAL A 29 -17.15 -11.25 2.35
N SER A 30 -17.13 -11.26 3.69
CA SER A 30 -16.00 -10.74 4.46
C SER A 30 -14.71 -11.54 4.28
N ALA A 31 -14.81 -12.85 4.00
CA ALA A 31 -13.65 -13.68 3.67
C ALA A 31 -13.06 -13.40 2.27
N PHE A 32 -13.81 -12.68 1.42
CA PHE A 32 -13.37 -12.24 0.08
C PHE A 32 -12.94 -10.77 0.05
N GLY A 33 -12.83 -10.09 1.20
CA GLY A 33 -12.11 -8.84 1.30
C GLY A 33 -10.69 -9.07 0.78
N ALA A 34 -10.40 -8.53 -0.40
CA ALA A 34 -9.17 -8.79 -1.13
C ALA A 34 -7.98 -8.12 -0.44
N GLU A 35 -7.49 -8.73 0.63
CA GLU A 35 -6.13 -8.54 1.09
C GLU A 35 -5.20 -9.37 0.16
N PHE A 36 -4.63 -8.74 -0.86
CA PHE A 36 -3.40 -9.28 -1.45
C PHE A 36 -2.29 -9.06 -0.42
N SER A 37 -2.22 -9.98 0.54
CA SER A 37 -1.14 -10.07 1.53
C SER A 37 0.21 -10.22 0.81
N SER A 38 1.25 -9.67 1.43
CA SER A 38 2.65 -9.69 0.99
C SER A 38 3.20 -11.08 0.60
N GLU A 39 2.56 -12.15 1.06
CA GLU A 39 2.88 -13.55 0.73
C GLU A 39 2.59 -13.91 -0.74
N LYS A 40 1.47 -13.42 -1.31
CA LYS A 40 1.13 -13.67 -2.73
C LYS A 40 2.08 -12.94 -3.68
N CYS A 41 2.56 -11.76 -3.28
CA CYS A 41 3.53 -10.99 -4.06
C CYS A 41 4.86 -11.74 -4.19
N ARG A 42 5.34 -12.38 -3.12
CA ARG A 42 6.55 -13.23 -3.15
C ARG A 42 6.39 -14.47 -4.02
N GLU A 43 5.21 -15.08 -4.03
CA GLU A 43 4.93 -16.28 -4.83
C GLU A 43 4.90 -15.99 -6.35
N VAL A 44 4.46 -14.79 -6.72
CA VAL A 44 4.51 -14.28 -8.11
C VAL A 44 5.92 -13.76 -8.48
N GLY A 45 6.83 -13.67 -7.50
CA GLY A 45 8.23 -13.28 -7.71
C GLY A 45 8.51 -11.78 -7.54
N PHE A 46 7.58 -11.01 -6.97
CA PHE A 46 7.79 -9.61 -6.64
C PHE A 46 8.48 -9.45 -5.29
N SER A 47 9.35 -8.43 -5.20
CA SER A 47 9.93 -7.99 -3.93
C SER A 47 8.87 -7.34 -3.05
N SER A 48 8.99 -7.48 -1.73
CA SER A 48 8.12 -6.81 -0.76
C SER A 48 8.33 -5.30 -0.67
N ASN A 49 9.38 -4.76 -1.29
CA ASN A 49 9.68 -3.32 -1.35
C ASN A 49 9.55 -2.79 -2.80
N LEU A 50 8.59 -3.33 -3.57
CA LEU A 50 8.38 -2.92 -4.94
C LEU A 50 7.79 -1.51 -4.99
N LEU A 51 8.40 -0.61 -5.76
CA LEU A 51 7.89 0.75 -5.95
C LEU A 51 6.96 0.80 -7.17
N CYS A 52 5.87 1.58 -7.10
CA CYS A 52 4.87 1.61 -8.16
C CYS A 52 5.43 2.13 -9.51
N SER A 53 6.47 2.99 -9.52
CA SER A 53 7.19 3.39 -10.75
C SER A 53 7.77 2.21 -11.54
N SER A 54 8.12 1.11 -10.87
CA SER A 54 8.62 -0.10 -11.53
C SER A 54 7.52 -0.78 -12.34
N CYS A 55 6.25 -0.65 -11.94
CA CYS A 55 5.11 -1.20 -12.67
C CYS A 55 4.84 -0.43 -13.98
N ASP A 56 5.08 0.88 -14.01
CA ASP A 56 4.90 1.71 -15.22
C ASP A 56 5.88 1.33 -16.34
N LEU A 57 7.07 0.83 -16.00
CA LEU A 57 8.00 0.27 -16.99
C LEU A 57 7.55 -1.12 -17.48
N LEU A 58 7.00 -1.96 -16.60
CA LEU A 58 6.51 -3.29 -16.98
C LEU A 58 5.41 -3.23 -18.04
N GLY A 59 4.54 -2.21 -17.97
CA GLY A 59 3.53 -1.93 -18.99
C GLY A 59 4.11 -1.72 -20.40
N GLN A 60 5.34 -1.19 -20.51
CA GLN A 60 6.00 -0.95 -21.80
C GLN A 60 6.45 -2.25 -22.49
N PHE A 61 6.67 -3.32 -21.73
CA PHE A 61 7.06 -4.64 -22.25
C PHE A 61 5.86 -5.54 -22.57
N ASN A 62 4.64 -4.99 -22.53
CA ASN A 62 3.38 -5.68 -22.85
C ASN A 62 3.06 -6.88 -21.93
N LEU A 63 3.58 -6.86 -20.70
CA LEU A 63 3.31 -7.86 -19.66
C LEU A 63 2.04 -7.49 -18.88
N LEU A 64 0.90 -7.37 -19.58
CA LEU A 64 -0.39 -6.91 -19.03
C LEU A 64 -0.86 -7.74 -17.82
N LEU A 65 -0.57 -9.04 -17.82
CA LEU A 65 -0.90 -9.94 -16.70
C LEU A 65 -0.04 -9.66 -15.46
N LEU A 66 1.18 -9.15 -15.66
CA LEU A 66 2.12 -8.85 -14.58
C LEU A 66 1.90 -7.43 -14.03
N ASP A 67 1.46 -6.48 -14.85
CA ASP A 67 1.13 -5.10 -14.43
C ASP A 67 0.03 -5.08 -13.35
N SER A 68 -1.06 -5.82 -13.57
CA SER A 68 -2.15 -5.91 -12.59
C SER A 68 -1.68 -6.49 -11.24
N ASN A 69 -0.78 -7.47 -11.26
CA ASN A 69 -0.22 -8.06 -10.04
C ASN A 69 0.82 -7.14 -9.39
N CYS A 70 1.61 -6.43 -10.20
CA CYS A 70 2.60 -5.45 -9.74
C CYS A 70 1.94 -4.32 -8.96
N ARG A 71 0.85 -3.75 -9.48
CA ARG A 71 0.10 -2.66 -8.81
C ARG A 71 -0.60 -3.11 -7.53
N GLY A 72 -0.99 -4.38 -7.45
CA GLY A 72 -1.51 -4.97 -6.21
C GLY A 72 -0.45 -5.18 -5.13
N CYS A 73 0.84 -5.10 -5.48
CA CYS A 73 1.98 -5.42 -4.62
C CYS A 73 2.94 -4.24 -4.39
N CYS A 74 2.74 -3.10 -5.03
CA CYS A 74 3.66 -1.96 -4.97
C CYS A 74 3.31 -0.99 -3.83
N GLN A 75 4.33 -0.33 -3.31
CA GLN A 75 4.20 0.78 -2.37
C GLN A 75 4.22 2.10 -3.14
N GLU A 76 3.27 2.99 -2.82
CA GLU A 76 3.29 4.36 -3.34
C GLU A 76 4.56 5.08 -2.88
N GLU A 77 5.21 5.72 -3.83
CA GLU A 77 6.40 6.51 -3.60
C GLU A 77 5.95 7.88 -3.07
N ALA A 78 6.31 8.22 -1.83
CA ALA A 78 6.44 9.62 -1.50
C ALA A 78 7.49 10.19 -2.45
N GLN A 79 7.12 11.18 -3.25
CA GLN A 79 7.96 11.89 -4.21
C GLN A 79 9.09 12.62 -3.47
N PHE A 80 10.04 11.84 -2.97
CA PHE A 80 11.20 12.32 -2.27
C PHE A 80 12.28 12.58 -3.30
N GLU A 81 12.42 13.86 -3.61
CA GLU A 81 13.67 14.51 -3.98
C GLU A 81 14.39 13.89 -5.19
N THR A 82 14.30 14.58 -6.33
CA THR A 82 14.95 14.16 -7.58
C THR A 82 16.48 14.10 -7.40
N LYS A 83 17.00 12.93 -7.04
CA LYS A 83 18.45 12.69 -6.92
C LYS A 83 19.07 12.59 -8.30
N LYS A 84 19.59 13.72 -8.79
CA LYS A 84 20.32 13.78 -10.07
C LYS A 84 21.79 13.41 -9.86
N TYR A 85 22.19 12.25 -10.35
CA TYR A 85 23.60 11.83 -10.31
C TYR A 85 24.37 12.41 -11.50
N VAL A 86 25.28 13.35 -11.22
CA VAL A 86 26.21 13.88 -12.22
C VAL A 86 27.61 13.35 -11.90
N ARG A 87 28.26 12.70 -12.88
CA ARG A 87 29.58 12.10 -12.68
C ARG A 87 30.62 13.19 -12.42
N GLY A 88 31.39 13.05 -11.34
CA GLY A 88 32.46 13.98 -10.98
C GLY A 88 31.98 15.31 -10.39
N SER A 89 30.69 15.45 -10.08
CA SER A 89 30.16 16.61 -9.37
C SER A 89 30.02 16.32 -7.87
N ASP A 90 30.33 17.33 -7.07
CA ASP A 90 30.12 17.26 -5.62
C ASP A 90 28.63 17.18 -5.29
N PRO A 91 28.25 16.49 -4.20
CA PRO A 91 26.87 16.40 -3.77
C PRO A 91 26.38 17.75 -3.25
N VAL A 92 25.22 18.18 -3.74
CA VAL A 92 24.60 19.46 -3.45
C VAL A 92 23.13 19.24 -3.13
N LEU A 93 22.66 19.82 -2.04
CA LEU A 93 21.27 19.87 -1.63
C LEU A 93 20.63 21.15 -2.19
N LYS A 94 19.47 21.03 -2.86
CA LYS A 94 18.72 22.15 -3.41
C LYS A 94 17.33 22.17 -2.78
N LEU A 95 17.04 23.18 -1.98
CA LEU A 95 15.72 23.39 -1.41
C LEU A 95 14.84 24.11 -2.42
N LEU A 96 13.64 23.59 -2.65
CA LEU A 96 12.66 24.17 -3.56
C LEU A 96 11.60 24.94 -2.77
N ASP A 97 11.13 26.07 -3.30
CA ASP A 97 9.96 26.77 -2.78
C ASP A 97 8.64 26.15 -3.31
N ASP A 98 7.49 26.64 -2.83
CA ASP A 98 6.16 26.16 -3.25
C ASP A 98 5.89 26.22 -4.76
N ASN A 99 6.58 27.12 -5.47
CA ASN A 99 6.47 27.27 -6.92
C ASN A 99 7.46 26.37 -7.69
N GLY A 100 8.24 25.54 -6.98
CA GLY A 100 9.21 24.61 -7.55
C GLY A 100 10.50 25.28 -8.05
N ASN A 101 10.81 26.51 -7.65
CA ASN A 101 12.09 27.14 -7.96
C ASN A 101 13.11 26.86 -6.85
N ILE A 102 14.39 27.02 -7.17
CA ILE A 102 15.48 26.78 -6.21
C ILE A 102 15.54 27.96 -5.24
N ALA A 103 15.12 27.73 -4.00
CA ALA A 103 15.18 28.70 -2.93
C ALA A 103 16.59 28.77 -2.32
N GLU A 104 17.25 27.63 -2.13
CA GLU A 104 18.57 27.55 -1.49
C GLU A 104 19.39 26.38 -2.04
N GLU A 105 20.70 26.57 -2.18
CA GLU A 105 21.64 25.56 -2.67
C GLU A 105 22.84 25.42 -1.71
N LEU A 106 23.12 24.18 -1.27
CA LEU A 106 24.12 23.89 -0.23
C LEU A 106 25.00 22.71 -0.63
N SER A 107 26.31 22.82 -0.42
CA SER A 107 27.25 21.70 -0.61
C SER A 107 27.27 20.81 0.64
N ILE A 108 26.96 19.52 0.45
CA ILE A 108 26.91 18.53 1.53
C ILE A 108 28.09 17.55 1.49
N LEU A 109 29.15 17.85 0.73
CA LEU A 109 30.32 16.98 0.53
C LEU A 109 30.93 16.46 1.84
N LYS A 110 30.89 17.27 2.90
CA LYS A 110 31.51 16.96 4.20
C LYS A 110 30.53 16.52 5.28
N TRP A 111 29.24 16.44 4.95
CA TRP A 111 28.22 16.16 5.94
C TRP A 111 28.11 14.65 6.17
N ASN A 112 27.90 14.26 7.42
CA ASN A 112 27.54 12.90 7.77
C ASN A 112 26.00 12.76 7.81
N THR A 113 25.51 11.53 7.99
CA THR A 113 24.07 11.25 8.04
C THR A 113 23.35 12.08 9.10
N ASP A 114 23.93 12.18 10.30
CA ASP A 114 23.32 12.87 11.44
C ASP A 114 23.18 14.39 11.18
N SER A 115 24.20 15.01 10.58
CA SER A 115 24.18 16.44 10.22
C SER A 115 23.17 16.76 9.12
N VAL A 116 23.00 15.85 8.15
CA VAL A 116 21.98 16.02 7.10
C VAL A 116 20.58 15.94 7.71
N GLU A 117 20.34 14.95 8.58
CA GLU A 117 19.05 14.77 9.23
C GLU A 117 18.68 15.96 10.12
N GLU A 118 19.59 16.44 10.95
CA GLU A 118 19.37 17.60 11.82
C GLU A 118 19.03 18.86 11.00
N PHE A 119 19.80 19.13 9.95
CA PHE A 119 19.57 20.28 9.08
C PHE A 119 18.21 20.21 8.37
N LEU A 120 17.86 19.04 7.82
CA LEU A 120 16.58 18.85 7.13
C LEU A 120 15.42 19.00 8.12
N SER A 121 15.55 18.45 9.33
CA SER A 121 14.52 18.58 10.36
C SER A 121 14.30 20.06 10.73
N GLU A 122 15.36 20.85 10.93
CA GLU A 122 15.25 22.27 11.28
C GLU A 122 14.66 23.14 10.15
N LYS A 123 14.91 22.78 8.88
CA LYS A 123 14.41 23.53 7.72
C LYS A 123 12.98 23.14 7.35
N LEU A 124 12.62 21.86 7.45
CA LEU A 124 11.28 21.38 7.11
C LEU A 124 10.25 21.58 8.24
N GLU A 125 10.63 21.52 9.52
CA GLU A 125 9.70 21.79 10.63
C GLU A 125 9.26 23.26 10.73
N ARG A 126 9.94 24.16 10.01
CA ARG A 126 9.65 25.60 10.01
C ARG A 126 8.67 26.01 8.90
N ILE A 127 8.20 25.06 8.10
CA ILE A 127 7.23 25.24 7.01
C ILE A 127 5.87 24.73 7.48
#